data_AF-T0LDX0-F1
#
_entry.id   AF-T0LDX0-F1
#
_cell.length_a   1.000
_cell.length_b   1.000
_cell.length_c   1.000
_cell.angle_alpha   90.00
_cell.angle_beta   90.00
_cell.angle_gamma   90.00
#
_symmetry.space_group_name_H-M   'P 1'
#
loop_
_entity.id
_entity.type
_entity.pdbx_description
1 polymer ?
#
loop_
_entity_poly.entity_id
_entity_poly.type
_entity_poly.pdbx_seq_one_letter_code
_entity_poly.pdbx_strand_id
1 'polypeptide(L)'
;MQKFFEFINQLDRRIIFIFVALAIILPLLFPLNIKFTVTEPVRGFYEAIDKVPNGSKVLFACDFEPGSLPELYPMTYAALEQMLKKDLKIIALSLWPAGPPLVEKALTDMAQNEFKRKYGVDYVNLGFKEGREVVMVSMGSSIPNTFPQDYRGTKVSQIPIMQGVNNFKDVKLIVNISAGYPGTKEWVQQVQARYNIGLVSGCTAVSAPEYYPYYQSKQLLGLLGGMKGAAEYEILVNRIGLGRRGMDAQSMAHVIIFLFILLGNLAYFSLKKKGT
;
A
#
# COMPACT_ATOMS: atom_id res chain seq x y z
N MET A 1 0.82 -36.64 31.42
CA MET A 1 1.18 -36.59 29.99
C MET A 1 0.16 -37.27 29.08
N GLN A 2 -0.25 -38.51 29.31
CA GLN A 2 -1.20 -39.23 28.42
C GLN A 2 -2.58 -38.55 28.30
N LYS A 3 -3.22 -38.21 29.44
CA LYS A 3 -4.49 -37.47 29.46
C LYS A 3 -4.42 -36.10 28.76
N PHE A 4 -3.24 -35.47 28.75
CA PHE A 4 -3.03 -34.18 28.09
C PHE A 4 -3.02 -34.35 26.57
N PHE A 5 -2.34 -35.36 26.03
CA PHE A 5 -2.34 -35.61 24.58
C PHE A 5 -3.70 -36.12 24.06
N GLU A 6 -4.42 -36.93 24.85
CA GLU A 6 -5.80 -37.32 24.53
C GLU A 6 -6.75 -36.11 24.52
N PHE A 7 -6.62 -35.20 25.49
CA PHE A 7 -7.38 -33.95 25.53
C PHE A 7 -7.09 -33.04 24.32
N ILE A 8 -5.81 -32.88 23.95
CA ILE A 8 -5.42 -32.09 22.77
C ILE A 8 -6.01 -32.68 21.48
N ASN A 9 -6.09 -34.01 21.37
CA ASN A 9 -6.64 -34.66 20.18
C ASN A 9 -8.18 -34.59 20.10
N GLN A 10 -8.85 -34.37 21.23
CA GLN A 10 -10.31 -34.17 21.31
C GLN A 10 -10.72 -32.69 21.34
N LEU A 11 -9.75 -31.78 21.18
CA LEU A 11 -9.96 -30.35 21.35
C LEU A 11 -10.85 -29.81 20.23
N ASP A 12 -11.98 -29.21 20.62
CA ASP A 12 -12.93 -28.64 19.66
C ASP A 12 -12.28 -27.50 18.87
N ARG A 13 -12.42 -27.51 17.54
CA ARG A 13 -11.96 -26.44 16.64
C ARG A 13 -12.39 -25.04 17.06
N ARG A 14 -13.50 -24.89 17.78
CA ARG A 14 -13.99 -23.62 18.35
C ARG A 14 -12.99 -23.01 19.33
N ILE A 15 -12.30 -23.82 20.12
CA ILE A 15 -11.27 -23.36 21.05
C ILE A 15 -10.09 -22.80 20.26
N ILE A 16 -9.66 -23.49 19.19
CA ILE A 16 -8.62 -23.00 18.28
C ILE A 16 -9.03 -21.63 17.69
N PHE A 17 -10.28 -21.48 17.25
CA PHE A 17 -10.78 -20.20 16.74
C PHE A 17 -10.77 -19.08 17.81
N ILE A 18 -11.05 -19.39 19.08
CA ILE A 18 -10.92 -18.42 20.16
C ILE A 18 -9.47 -17.98 20.32
N PHE A 19 -8.51 -18.92 20.34
CA PHE A 19 -7.10 -18.58 20.44
C PHE A 19 -6.61 -17.76 19.25
N VAL A 20 -7.02 -18.10 18.02
CA VAL A 20 -6.70 -17.32 16.81
C VAL A 20 -7.32 -15.93 16.87
N ALA A 21 -8.58 -15.81 17.31
CA ALA A 21 -9.24 -14.52 17.48
C ALA A 21 -8.50 -13.64 18.50
N LEU A 22 -8.11 -14.21 19.64
CA LEU A 22 -7.29 -13.51 20.64
C LEU A 22 -5.90 -13.14 20.09
N ALA A 23 -5.28 -14.00 19.29
CA ALA A 23 -4.00 -13.74 18.61
C ALA A 23 -4.06 -12.51 17.70
N ILE A 24 -5.22 -12.25 17.10
CA ILE A 24 -5.41 -11.12 16.18
C ILE A 24 -5.85 -9.87 16.95
N ILE A 25 -6.81 -10.01 17.86
CA ILE A 25 -7.38 -8.87 18.61
C ILE A 25 -6.34 -8.24 19.54
N LEU A 26 -5.57 -9.06 20.27
CA LEU A 26 -4.63 -8.55 21.27
C LEU A 26 -3.56 -7.64 20.65
N PRO A 27 -2.84 -8.01 19.56
CA PRO A 27 -1.85 -7.13 18.94
C PRO A 27 -2.45 -5.90 18.24
N LEU A 28 -3.71 -5.97 17.80
CA LEU A 28 -4.40 -4.80 17.24
C LEU A 28 -4.71 -3.75 18.31
N LEU A 29 -5.05 -4.18 19.53
CA LEU A 29 -5.32 -3.30 20.68
C LEU A 29 -4.03 -2.88 21.39
N PHE A 30 -3.06 -3.78 21.50
CA PHE A 30 -1.79 -3.61 22.20
C PHE A 30 -0.64 -3.93 21.25
N PRO A 31 -0.15 -2.95 20.47
CA PRO A 31 0.90 -3.16 19.48
C PRO A 31 2.18 -3.70 20.14
N LEU A 32 2.63 -4.86 19.67
CA LEU A 32 3.85 -5.51 20.16
C LEU A 32 5.11 -4.83 19.64
N ASN A 33 4.98 -4.12 18.51
CA ASN A 33 6.07 -3.46 17.81
C ASN A 33 7.23 -4.40 17.49
N ILE A 34 6.92 -5.62 17.01
CA ILE A 34 7.93 -6.61 16.65
C ILE A 34 8.97 -5.97 15.72
N LYS A 35 10.26 -6.18 16.03
CA LYS A 35 11.35 -5.62 15.23
C LYS A 35 11.56 -6.49 13.99
N PHE A 36 11.61 -5.86 12.83
CA PHE A 36 11.96 -6.48 11.56
C PHE A 36 12.81 -5.53 10.71
N THR A 37 13.60 -6.09 9.80
CA THR A 37 14.48 -5.34 8.91
C THR A 37 13.73 -4.89 7.67
N VAL A 38 14.06 -3.70 7.19
CA VAL A 38 13.53 -3.15 5.94
C VAL A 38 14.26 -3.76 4.76
N THR A 39 13.50 -4.24 3.77
CA THR A 39 14.06 -4.81 2.53
C THR A 39 14.48 -3.73 1.53
N GLU A 40 15.39 -4.06 0.62
CA GLU A 40 15.90 -3.12 -0.38
C GLU A 40 14.81 -2.53 -1.31
N PRO A 41 13.81 -3.28 -1.80
CA PRO A 41 12.73 -2.69 -2.59
C PRO A 41 11.94 -1.61 -1.85
N VAL A 42 11.74 -1.78 -0.53
CA VAL A 42 11.06 -0.80 0.33
C VAL A 42 11.96 0.42 0.58
N ARG A 43 13.26 0.19 0.81
CA ARG A 43 14.25 1.28 0.91
C ARG A 43 14.30 2.10 -0.37
N GLY A 44 14.30 1.45 -1.54
CA GLY A 44 14.25 2.10 -2.85
C GLY A 44 13.01 2.98 -3.02
N PHE A 45 11.86 2.54 -2.51
CA PHE A 45 10.63 3.33 -2.54
C PHE A 45 10.78 4.62 -1.72
N TYR A 46 11.25 4.50 -0.48
CA TYR A 46 11.49 5.63 0.40
C TYR A 46 12.52 6.61 -0.17
N GLU A 47 13.65 6.10 -0.65
CA GLU A 47 14.72 6.92 -1.21
C GLU A 47 14.30 7.63 -2.49
N ALA A 48 13.48 7.00 -3.33
CA ALA A 48 12.99 7.63 -4.56
C ALA A 48 12.10 8.84 -4.24
N ILE A 49 11.24 8.75 -3.22
CA ILE A 49 10.47 9.92 -2.73
C ILE A 49 11.41 10.93 -2.05
N ASP A 50 12.39 10.47 -1.28
CA ASP A 50 13.31 11.35 -0.56
C ASP A 50 14.26 12.14 -1.47
N LYS A 51 14.61 11.59 -2.64
CA LYS A 51 15.42 12.29 -3.64
C LYS A 51 14.63 13.35 -4.42
N VAL A 52 13.31 13.38 -4.32
CA VAL A 52 12.49 14.43 -4.96
C VAL A 52 12.74 15.78 -4.26
N PRO A 53 13.08 16.85 -5.01
CA PRO A 53 13.23 18.17 -4.42
C PRO A 53 11.94 18.67 -3.77
N ASN A 54 12.05 19.28 -2.59
CA ASN A 54 10.89 19.82 -1.86
C ASN A 54 10.11 20.81 -2.73
N GLY A 55 8.78 20.86 -2.55
CA GLY A 55 7.90 21.71 -3.36
C GLY A 55 7.59 21.18 -4.77
N SER A 56 8.24 20.09 -5.20
CA SER A 56 8.00 19.49 -6.53
C SER A 56 6.61 18.87 -6.62
N LYS A 57 6.07 18.84 -7.84
CA LYS A 57 4.82 18.15 -8.16
C LYS A 57 5.06 16.66 -8.36
N VAL A 58 4.24 15.83 -7.73
CA VAL A 58 4.25 14.38 -7.87
C VAL A 58 2.86 13.88 -8.24
N LEU A 59 2.83 12.82 -9.06
CA LEU A 59 1.59 12.16 -9.42
C LEU A 59 1.38 10.97 -8.49
N PHE A 60 0.21 10.90 -7.85
CA PHE A 60 -0.13 9.85 -6.90
C PHE A 60 -1.33 9.05 -7.41
N ALA A 61 -1.04 7.91 -8.05
CA ALA A 61 -2.06 7.04 -8.63
C ALA A 61 -2.45 5.95 -7.62
N CYS A 62 -3.68 6.00 -7.15
CA CYS A 62 -4.24 5.02 -6.22
C CYS A 62 -5.29 4.17 -6.92
N ASP A 63 -4.85 3.06 -7.47
CA ASP A 63 -5.61 2.18 -8.36
C ASP A 63 -6.10 0.95 -7.59
N PHE A 64 -6.98 1.19 -6.63
CA PHE A 64 -7.55 0.15 -5.79
C PHE A 64 -8.92 0.49 -5.25
N GLU A 65 -9.61 -0.54 -4.77
CA GLU A 65 -10.98 -0.48 -4.26
C GLU A 65 -11.06 -1.11 -2.86
N PRO A 66 -12.21 -0.97 -2.13
CA PRO A 66 -12.32 -1.38 -0.74
C PRO A 66 -11.87 -2.81 -0.43
N GLY A 67 -11.98 -3.75 -1.37
CA GLY A 67 -11.56 -5.15 -1.19
C GLY A 67 -10.06 -5.35 -0.92
N SER A 68 -9.21 -4.40 -1.29
CA SER A 68 -7.74 -4.44 -1.09
C SER A 68 -7.24 -3.37 -0.12
N LEU A 69 -8.17 -2.59 0.47
CA LEU A 69 -7.90 -1.52 1.42
C LEU A 69 -7.01 -1.98 2.60
N PRO A 70 -7.21 -3.17 3.22
CA PRO A 70 -6.38 -3.59 4.34
C PRO A 70 -4.88 -3.68 4.04
N GLU A 71 -4.51 -3.98 2.79
CA GLU A 71 -3.10 -4.06 2.37
C GLU A 71 -2.57 -2.74 1.85
N LEU A 72 -3.38 -2.02 1.06
CA LEU A 72 -2.91 -0.88 0.27
C LEU A 72 -3.07 0.47 0.97
N TYR A 73 -4.13 0.64 1.76
CA TYR A 73 -4.38 1.89 2.47
C TYR A 73 -3.27 2.28 3.46
N PRO A 74 -2.65 1.33 4.21
CA PRO A 74 -1.48 1.65 5.02
C PRO A 74 -0.30 2.18 4.19
N MET A 75 -0.07 1.64 2.99
CA MET A 75 0.94 2.17 2.06
C MET A 75 0.58 3.58 1.60
N THR A 76 -0.69 3.81 1.24
CA THR A 76 -1.18 5.12 0.81
C THR A 76 -0.93 6.16 1.89
N TYR A 77 -1.28 5.85 3.14
CA TYR A 77 -1.07 6.74 4.28
C TYR A 77 0.41 7.03 4.51
N ALA A 78 1.26 5.99 4.60
CA ALA A 78 2.67 6.19 4.85
C ALA A 78 3.35 6.98 3.71
N ALA A 79 2.93 6.75 2.45
CA ALA A 79 3.48 7.46 1.29
C ALA A 79 3.06 8.92 1.29
N LEU A 80 1.77 9.20 1.53
CA LEU A 80 1.28 10.57 1.72
C LEU A 80 2.05 11.28 2.82
N GLU A 81 2.30 10.63 3.96
CA GLU A 81 3.00 11.25 5.08
C GLU A 81 4.42 11.70 4.69
N GLN A 82 5.19 10.84 4.01
CA GLN A 82 6.52 11.21 3.53
C GLN A 82 6.45 12.36 2.52
N MET A 83 5.53 12.28 1.55
CA MET A 83 5.37 13.33 0.53
C MET A 83 5.00 14.68 1.16
N LEU A 84 4.12 14.68 2.16
CA LEU A 84 3.70 15.89 2.88
C LEU A 84 4.81 16.48 3.77
N LYS A 85 5.61 15.63 4.44
CA LYS A 85 6.81 16.05 5.19
C LYS A 85 7.86 16.71 4.29
N LYS A 86 7.94 16.30 3.02
CA LYS A 86 8.82 16.90 2.00
C LYS A 86 8.22 18.10 1.26
N ASP A 87 7.07 18.61 1.71
CA ASP A 87 6.39 19.73 1.05
C ASP A 87 6.05 19.47 -0.43
N LEU A 88 5.88 18.20 -0.82
CA LEU A 88 5.56 17.86 -2.20
C LEU A 88 4.12 18.25 -2.53
N LYS A 89 3.91 18.67 -3.77
CA LYS A 89 2.61 19.02 -4.32
C LYS A 89 1.98 17.78 -4.94
N ILE A 90 0.87 17.31 -4.36
CA ILE A 90 0.32 15.98 -4.64
C ILE A 90 -0.83 16.08 -5.64
N ILE A 91 -0.66 15.50 -6.82
CA ILE A 91 -1.71 15.37 -7.84
C ILE A 91 -2.18 13.92 -7.82
N ALA A 92 -3.30 13.68 -7.14
CA ALA A 92 -3.85 12.34 -6.98
C ALA A 92 -4.84 11.99 -8.09
N LEU A 93 -4.95 10.71 -8.44
CA LEU A 93 -5.99 10.16 -9.31
C LEU A 93 -6.22 8.68 -9.03
N SER A 94 -7.26 8.12 -9.65
CA SER A 94 -7.54 6.69 -9.67
C SER A 94 -7.97 6.24 -11.06
N LEU A 95 -7.55 5.04 -11.46
CA LEU A 95 -8.05 4.32 -12.63
C LEU A 95 -9.03 3.20 -12.26
N TRP A 96 -9.49 3.19 -11.01
CA TRP A 96 -10.57 2.33 -10.52
C TRP A 96 -11.76 3.20 -10.07
N PRO A 97 -13.02 2.85 -10.45
CA PRO A 97 -14.19 3.66 -10.13
C PRO A 97 -14.40 3.93 -8.64
N ALA A 98 -14.16 2.95 -7.76
CA ALA A 98 -14.34 3.13 -6.32
C ALA A 98 -13.09 3.67 -5.58
N GLY A 99 -12.01 3.99 -6.30
CA GLY A 99 -10.77 4.53 -5.72
C GLY A 99 -10.85 6.00 -5.26
N PRO A 100 -11.39 6.96 -6.05
CA PRO A 100 -11.39 8.38 -5.69
C PRO A 100 -11.87 8.74 -4.27
N PRO A 101 -12.97 8.17 -3.73
CA PRO A 101 -13.39 8.49 -2.36
C PRO A 101 -12.39 8.00 -1.30
N LEU A 102 -11.68 6.89 -1.55
CA LEU A 102 -10.66 6.38 -0.63
C LEU A 102 -9.46 7.32 -0.57
N VAL A 103 -9.05 7.84 -1.74
CA VAL A 103 -7.96 8.79 -1.87
C VAL A 103 -8.34 10.14 -1.27
N GLU A 104 -9.56 10.62 -1.54
CA GLU A 104 -10.08 11.86 -0.96
C GLU A 104 -10.07 11.79 0.57
N LYS A 105 -10.51 10.66 1.13
CA LYS A 105 -10.46 10.42 2.56
C LYS A 105 -9.02 10.50 3.09
N ALA A 106 -8.06 9.83 2.43
CA ALA A 106 -6.67 9.85 2.84
C ALA A 106 -6.04 11.25 2.79
N LEU A 107 -6.33 12.01 1.73
CA LEU A 107 -5.89 13.40 1.58
C LEU A 107 -6.54 14.33 2.61
N THR A 108 -7.83 14.16 2.88
CA THR A 108 -8.53 14.97 3.89
C THR A 108 -7.99 14.70 5.29
N ASP A 109 -7.88 13.43 5.67
CA ASP A 109 -7.41 13.04 7.00
C ASP A 109 -5.96 13.49 7.21
N MET A 110 -5.08 13.27 6.22
CA MET A 110 -3.66 13.55 6.40
C MET A 110 -3.26 14.95 5.93
N ALA A 111 -3.48 15.29 4.66
CA ALA A 111 -3.02 16.56 4.12
C ALA A 111 -3.76 17.74 4.78
N GLN A 112 -5.08 17.67 4.87
CA GLN A 112 -5.89 18.77 5.43
C GLN A 112 -5.88 18.79 6.96
N ASN A 113 -6.21 17.68 7.61
CA ASN A 113 -6.45 17.68 9.05
C ASN A 113 -5.16 17.59 9.87
N GLU A 114 -4.22 16.71 9.51
CA GLU A 114 -2.94 16.56 10.21
C GLU A 114 -1.91 17.62 9.79
N PHE A 115 -1.65 17.78 8.49
CA PHE A 115 -0.58 18.64 7.95
C PHE A 115 -1.03 20.06 7.58
N LYS A 116 -2.32 20.39 7.74
CA LYS A 116 -2.90 21.72 7.46
C LYS A 116 -2.61 22.25 6.03
N ARG A 117 -2.48 21.35 5.07
CA ARG A 117 -2.32 21.66 3.65
C ARG A 117 -3.63 22.15 3.03
N LYS A 118 -3.51 22.99 2.02
CA LYS A 118 -4.65 23.62 1.34
C LYS A 118 -4.99 22.90 0.03
N TYR A 119 -6.24 22.45 -0.07
CA TYR A 119 -6.79 21.88 -1.31
C TYR A 119 -6.61 22.84 -2.49
N GLY A 120 -6.24 22.29 -3.65
CA GLY A 120 -6.00 23.01 -4.89
C GLY A 120 -4.68 23.77 -4.95
N VAL A 121 -3.95 23.93 -3.83
CA VAL A 121 -2.63 24.57 -3.79
C VAL A 121 -1.53 23.55 -3.47
N ASP A 122 -1.76 22.70 -2.47
CA ASP A 122 -0.80 21.71 -1.99
C ASP A 122 -1.13 20.30 -2.47
N TYR A 123 -2.42 20.01 -2.64
CA TYR A 123 -2.89 18.73 -3.15
C TYR A 123 -4.20 18.88 -3.93
N VAL A 124 -4.45 17.97 -4.86
CA VAL A 124 -5.71 17.84 -5.60
C VAL A 124 -5.99 16.38 -5.86
N ASN A 125 -7.26 16.00 -5.88
CA ASN A 125 -7.72 14.70 -6.35
C ASN A 125 -8.42 14.89 -7.68
N LEU A 126 -7.82 14.44 -8.79
CA LEU A 126 -8.41 14.54 -10.13
C LEU A 126 -9.59 13.57 -10.33
N GLY A 127 -9.78 12.62 -9.43
CA GLY A 127 -10.87 11.65 -9.50
C GLY A 127 -10.55 10.46 -10.40
N PHE A 128 -11.59 9.96 -11.07
CA PHE A 128 -11.54 8.76 -11.91
C PHE A 128 -11.84 9.10 -13.37
N LYS A 129 -11.17 8.37 -14.27
CA LYS A 129 -11.45 8.39 -15.71
C LYS A 129 -11.48 6.96 -16.24
N GLU A 130 -12.56 6.64 -16.96
CA GLU A 130 -12.69 5.36 -17.65
C GLU A 130 -11.76 5.31 -18.89
N GLY A 131 -11.24 4.12 -19.19
CA GLY A 131 -10.37 3.89 -20.35
C GLY A 131 -8.99 3.28 -20.04
N ARG A 132 -8.68 3.01 -18.77
CA ARG A 132 -7.50 2.21 -18.34
C ARG A 132 -6.19 2.71 -18.98
N GLU A 133 -5.49 1.91 -19.78
CA GLU A 133 -4.25 2.27 -20.48
C GLU A 133 -4.42 3.48 -21.41
N VAL A 134 -5.60 3.66 -22.01
CA VAL A 134 -5.90 4.81 -22.87
C VAL A 134 -5.83 6.11 -22.09
N VAL A 135 -6.23 6.10 -20.82
CA VAL A 135 -6.11 7.25 -19.92
C VAL A 135 -4.64 7.55 -19.67
N MET A 136 -3.82 6.53 -19.38
CA MET A 136 -2.37 6.69 -19.18
C MET A 136 -1.67 7.30 -20.41
N VAL A 137 -2.01 6.80 -21.61
CA VAL A 137 -1.47 7.33 -22.86
C VAL A 137 -1.94 8.78 -23.09
N SER A 138 -3.22 9.07 -22.82
CA SER A 138 -3.81 10.39 -23.00
C SER A 138 -3.20 11.43 -22.06
N MET A 139 -2.91 11.05 -20.81
CA MET A 139 -2.19 11.88 -19.83
C MET A 139 -0.77 12.23 -20.29
N GLY A 140 -0.16 11.34 -21.07
CA GLY A 140 1.13 11.58 -21.69
C GLY A 140 1.12 12.72 -22.71
N SER A 141 -0.04 13.00 -23.31
CA SER A 141 -0.27 14.17 -24.16
C SER A 141 -0.73 15.37 -23.35
N SER A 142 -1.78 15.21 -22.53
CA SER A 142 -2.32 16.27 -21.68
C SER A 142 -3.12 15.71 -20.50
N ILE A 143 -2.63 15.90 -19.28
CA ILE A 143 -3.33 15.62 -18.03
C ILE A 143 -4.59 16.49 -17.90
N PRO A 144 -4.55 17.83 -18.10
CA PRO A 144 -5.76 18.67 -18.01
C PRO A 144 -6.85 18.30 -19.02
N ASN A 145 -6.50 17.85 -20.23
CA ASN A 145 -7.52 17.43 -21.20
C ASN A 145 -8.10 16.05 -20.85
N THR A 146 -7.29 15.17 -20.26
CA THR A 146 -7.74 13.85 -19.82
C THR A 146 -8.66 13.94 -18.61
N PHE A 147 -8.30 14.81 -17.66
CA PHE A 147 -9.05 15.15 -16.45
C PHE A 147 -9.45 16.64 -16.48
N PRO A 148 -10.53 17.02 -17.19
CA PRO A 148 -10.93 18.42 -17.31
C PRO A 148 -11.48 19.03 -16.01
N GLN A 149 -11.91 18.18 -15.08
CA GLN A 149 -12.41 18.54 -13.76
C GLN A 149 -11.79 17.62 -12.72
N ASP A 150 -11.65 18.13 -11.50
CA ASP A 150 -11.24 17.33 -10.35
C ASP A 150 -12.40 16.53 -9.76
N TYR A 151 -12.11 15.75 -8.72
CA TYR A 151 -13.08 14.94 -7.99
C TYR A 151 -14.25 15.77 -7.41
N ARG A 152 -14.02 17.06 -7.12
CA ARG A 152 -15.01 17.98 -6.56
C ARG A 152 -15.79 18.76 -7.63
N GLY A 153 -15.55 18.49 -8.93
CA GLY A 153 -16.18 19.19 -10.05
C GLY A 153 -15.56 20.55 -10.40
N THR A 154 -14.41 20.89 -9.80
CA THR A 154 -13.67 22.12 -10.13
C THR A 154 -12.93 21.92 -11.43
N LYS A 155 -13.04 22.87 -12.37
CA LYS A 155 -12.29 22.81 -13.63
C LYS A 155 -10.79 22.81 -13.34
N VAL A 156 -10.05 21.85 -13.90
CA VAL A 156 -8.60 21.72 -13.65
C VAL A 156 -7.82 22.98 -14.02
N SER A 157 -8.27 23.72 -15.05
CA SER A 157 -7.68 25.00 -15.44
C SER A 157 -7.76 26.11 -14.38
N GLN A 158 -8.64 25.96 -13.39
CA GLN A 158 -8.82 26.92 -12.29
C GLN A 158 -8.05 26.52 -11.02
N ILE A 159 -7.42 25.33 -11.00
CA ILE A 159 -6.77 24.78 -9.81
C ILE A 159 -5.30 25.21 -9.78
N PRO A 160 -4.84 25.96 -8.75
CA PRO A 160 -3.48 26.49 -8.70
C PRO A 160 -2.36 25.46 -8.85
N ILE A 161 -2.46 24.30 -8.19
CA ILE A 161 -1.45 23.22 -8.29
C ILE A 161 -1.30 22.65 -9.70
N MET A 162 -2.33 22.78 -10.54
CA MET A 162 -2.33 22.29 -11.92
C MET A 162 -1.75 23.31 -12.91
N GLN A 163 -1.44 24.53 -12.46
CA GLN A 163 -0.79 25.53 -13.31
C GLN A 163 0.62 25.06 -13.71
N GLY A 164 0.87 25.08 -15.02
CA GLY A 164 2.10 24.57 -15.63
C GLY A 164 2.22 23.05 -15.65
N VAL A 165 1.13 22.30 -15.38
CA VAL A 165 1.10 20.84 -15.53
C VAL A 165 0.40 20.49 -16.85
N ASN A 166 1.17 20.07 -17.84
CA ASN A 166 0.66 19.59 -19.12
C ASN A 166 0.63 18.07 -19.14
N ASN A 167 1.76 17.40 -18.87
CA ASN A 167 1.87 15.95 -18.94
C ASN A 167 2.91 15.40 -17.95
N PHE A 168 3.34 14.14 -18.11
CA PHE A 168 4.30 13.49 -17.22
C PHE A 168 5.64 14.23 -17.09
N LYS A 169 6.05 15.07 -18.06
CA LYS A 169 7.29 15.85 -17.97
C LYS A 169 7.26 16.91 -16.86
N ASP A 170 6.05 17.32 -16.43
CA ASP A 170 5.85 18.39 -15.46
C ASP A 170 5.71 17.88 -14.01
N VAL A 171 5.82 16.57 -13.81
CA VAL A 171 5.87 15.91 -12.49
C VAL A 171 7.20 15.20 -12.29
N LYS A 172 7.69 15.13 -11.05
CA LYS A 172 9.04 14.60 -10.75
C LYS A 172 9.07 13.10 -10.45
N LEU A 173 7.95 12.56 -9.98
CA LEU A 173 7.83 11.15 -9.60
C LEU A 173 6.37 10.72 -9.75
N ILE A 174 6.18 9.48 -10.14
CA ILE A 174 4.90 8.78 -10.03
C ILE A 174 4.99 7.80 -8.86
N VAL A 175 4.04 7.93 -7.94
CA VAL A 175 3.82 6.99 -6.85
C VAL A 175 2.54 6.23 -7.19
N ASN A 176 2.66 4.96 -7.52
CA ASN A 176 1.51 4.10 -7.79
C ASN A 176 1.23 3.19 -6.60
N ILE A 177 -0.03 3.01 -6.22
CA ILE A 177 -0.46 1.99 -5.28
C ILE A 177 -1.67 1.30 -5.92
N SER A 178 -1.53 0.02 -6.26
CA SER A 178 -2.51 -0.67 -7.11
C SER A 178 -2.82 -2.09 -6.67
N ALA A 179 -4.07 -2.52 -6.82
CA ALA A 179 -4.51 -3.86 -6.47
C ALA A 179 -4.47 -4.89 -7.60
N GLY A 180 -4.36 -4.43 -8.85
CA GLY A 180 -4.49 -5.30 -10.02
C GLY A 180 -4.53 -4.48 -11.30
N TYR A 181 -5.52 -4.72 -12.15
CA TYR A 181 -5.63 -4.10 -13.46
C TYR A 181 -6.75 -3.03 -13.54
N PRO A 182 -6.45 -1.81 -14.01
CA PRO A 182 -5.12 -1.29 -14.32
C PRO A 182 -4.31 -1.03 -13.04
N GLY A 183 -2.98 -1.15 -13.12
CA GLY A 183 -2.11 -0.91 -11.97
C GLY A 183 -0.65 -0.87 -12.36
N THR A 184 0.21 -1.40 -11.49
CA THR A 184 1.68 -1.26 -11.59
C THR A 184 2.21 -1.65 -12.96
N LYS A 185 1.72 -2.76 -13.52
CA LYS A 185 2.15 -3.27 -14.82
C LYS A 185 1.87 -2.27 -15.93
N GLU A 186 0.67 -1.71 -15.97
CA GLU A 186 0.26 -0.76 -17.00
C GLU A 186 0.98 0.57 -16.83
N TRP A 187 1.20 1.04 -15.59
CA TRP A 187 2.04 2.22 -15.31
C TRP A 187 3.47 2.03 -15.81
N VAL A 188 4.05 0.85 -15.63
CA VAL A 188 5.38 0.55 -16.19
C VAL A 188 5.35 0.55 -17.72
N GLN A 189 4.43 -0.19 -18.33
CA GLN A 189 4.41 -0.41 -19.78
C GLN A 189 3.99 0.83 -20.59
N GLN A 190 3.01 1.58 -20.09
CA GLN A 190 2.43 2.71 -20.81
C GLN A 190 3.08 4.04 -20.45
N VAL A 191 3.61 4.17 -19.24
CA VAL A 191 4.15 5.45 -18.76
C VAL A 191 5.65 5.39 -18.58
N GLN A 192 6.16 4.54 -17.69
CA GLN A 192 7.59 4.51 -17.39
C GLN A 192 8.43 4.17 -18.63
N ALA A 193 8.05 3.15 -19.40
CA ALA A 193 8.79 2.71 -20.58
C ALA A 193 8.82 3.77 -21.71
N ARG A 194 7.83 4.66 -21.77
CA ARG A 194 7.69 5.67 -22.84
C ARG A 194 8.28 7.03 -22.45
N TYR A 195 8.12 7.44 -21.19
CA TYR A 195 8.50 8.77 -20.71
C TYR A 195 9.75 8.76 -19.84
N ASN A 196 10.27 7.58 -19.47
CA ASN A 196 11.43 7.41 -18.60
C ASN A 196 11.33 8.21 -17.29
N ILE A 197 10.10 8.35 -16.77
CA ILE A 197 9.82 9.01 -15.51
C ILE A 197 10.05 8.04 -14.35
N GLY A 198 10.56 8.55 -13.22
CA GLY A 198 10.68 7.77 -12.00
C GLY A 198 9.31 7.25 -11.55
N LEU A 199 9.24 5.94 -11.29
CA LEU A 199 8.04 5.26 -10.83
C LEU A 199 8.40 4.40 -9.62
N VAL A 200 7.64 4.55 -8.54
CA VAL A 200 7.63 3.62 -7.42
C VAL A 200 6.24 3.01 -7.31
N SER A 201 6.17 1.76 -6.84
CA SER A 201 4.88 1.08 -6.72
C SER A 201 4.64 0.39 -5.38
N GLY A 202 3.39 0.42 -4.91
CA GLY A 202 2.85 -0.46 -3.88
C GLY A 202 1.77 -1.36 -4.46
N CYS A 203 1.75 -2.62 -4.04
CA CYS A 203 0.81 -3.61 -4.55
C CYS A 203 0.40 -4.63 -3.49
N THR A 204 -0.61 -5.44 -3.79
CA THR A 204 -1.02 -6.54 -2.91
C THR A 204 0.08 -7.60 -2.83
N ALA A 205 0.08 -8.39 -1.75
CA ALA A 205 1.09 -9.45 -1.56
C ALA A 205 1.09 -10.45 -2.73
N VAL A 206 -0.08 -10.73 -3.31
CA VAL A 206 -0.25 -11.69 -4.41
C VAL A 206 0.30 -11.20 -5.74
N SER A 207 0.31 -9.88 -5.98
CA SER A 207 0.81 -9.28 -7.23
C SER A 207 2.31 -8.93 -7.16
N ALA A 208 2.87 -8.76 -5.97
CA ALA A 208 4.26 -8.36 -5.79
C ALA A 208 5.29 -9.22 -6.57
N PRO A 209 5.19 -10.57 -6.63
CA PRO A 209 6.09 -11.40 -7.42
C PRO A 209 6.18 -11.00 -8.90
N GLU A 210 5.07 -10.57 -9.51
CA GLU A 210 5.02 -10.16 -10.92
C GLU A 210 5.83 -8.87 -11.18
N TYR A 211 6.04 -8.04 -10.16
CA TYR A 211 6.65 -6.71 -10.32
C TYR A 211 8.14 -6.66 -9.94
N TYR A 212 8.69 -7.72 -9.34
CA TYR A 212 10.14 -7.81 -9.09
C TYR A 212 11.00 -7.68 -10.35
N PRO A 213 10.65 -8.25 -11.51
CA PRO A 213 11.39 -8.02 -12.75
C PRO A 213 11.49 -6.53 -13.11
N TYR A 214 10.42 -5.75 -12.92
CA TYR A 214 10.42 -4.30 -13.17
C TYR A 214 11.28 -3.53 -12.16
N TYR A 215 11.33 -3.98 -10.90
CA TYR A 215 12.26 -3.43 -9.91
C TYR A 215 13.72 -3.74 -10.26
N GLN A 216 14.01 -4.99 -10.63
CA GLN A 216 15.36 -5.43 -11.01
C GLN A 216 15.87 -4.72 -12.27
N SER A 217 14.99 -4.46 -13.24
CA SER A 217 15.31 -3.68 -14.45
C SER A 217 15.38 -2.17 -14.20
N LYS A 218 15.14 -1.71 -12.96
CA LYS A 218 15.07 -0.29 -12.56
C LYS A 218 13.94 0.50 -13.22
N GLN A 219 12.97 -0.18 -13.80
CA GLN A 219 11.72 0.45 -14.26
C GLN A 219 10.83 0.83 -13.07
N LEU A 220 10.95 0.10 -11.96
CA LEU A 220 10.50 0.56 -10.65
C LEU A 220 11.72 0.92 -9.80
N LEU A 221 11.70 2.11 -9.22
CA LEU A 221 12.74 2.56 -8.28
C LEU A 221 12.57 1.95 -6.89
N GLY A 222 11.37 1.44 -6.60
CA GLY A 222 11.01 0.83 -5.33
C GLY A 222 9.67 0.11 -5.43
N LEU A 223 9.49 -0.90 -4.57
CA LEU A 223 8.33 -1.77 -4.57
C LEU A 223 7.89 -2.12 -3.14
N LEU A 224 6.63 -1.82 -2.79
CA LEU A 224 5.98 -2.27 -1.57
C LEU A 224 5.05 -3.45 -1.89
N GLY A 225 5.22 -4.58 -1.18
CA GLY A 225 4.40 -5.78 -1.38
C GLY A 225 3.56 -6.12 -0.16
N GLY A 226 2.25 -5.98 -0.30
CA GLY A 226 1.24 -6.27 0.72
C GLY A 226 1.47 -5.55 2.06
N MET A 227 0.77 -6.02 3.08
CA MET A 227 0.86 -5.44 4.43
C MET A 227 2.29 -5.43 5.00
N LYS A 228 3.12 -6.42 4.65
CA LYS A 228 4.54 -6.48 5.02
C LYS A 228 5.32 -5.27 4.48
N GLY A 229 5.18 -4.97 3.18
CA GLY A 229 5.84 -3.82 2.57
C GLY A 229 5.39 -2.49 3.19
N ALA A 230 4.10 -2.38 3.52
CA ALA A 230 3.58 -1.22 4.23
C ALA A 230 4.20 -1.05 5.62
N ALA A 231 4.33 -2.15 6.38
CA ALA A 231 4.91 -2.13 7.72
C ALA A 231 6.40 -1.78 7.72
N GLU A 232 7.17 -2.29 6.76
CA GLU A 232 8.59 -1.93 6.57
C GLU A 232 8.74 -0.46 6.23
N TYR A 233 7.84 0.06 5.40
CA TYR A 233 7.87 1.45 5.01
C TYR A 233 7.45 2.39 6.14
N GLU A 234 6.48 1.99 6.98
CA GLU A 234 6.11 2.67 8.22
C GLU A 234 7.30 2.85 9.18
N ILE A 235 8.24 1.89 9.23
CA ILE A 235 9.50 2.04 9.99
C ILE A 235 10.32 3.20 9.43
N LEU A 236 10.49 3.28 8.11
CA LEU A 236 11.31 4.32 7.47
C LEU A 236 10.71 5.73 7.65
N VAL A 237 9.39 5.86 7.62
CA VAL A 237 8.71 7.15 7.85
C VAL A 237 8.50 7.49 9.33
N ASN A 238 8.99 6.63 10.23
CA ASN A 238 8.86 6.70 11.69
C ASN A 238 7.41 6.80 12.17
N ARG A 239 6.53 5.94 11.64
CA ARG A 239 5.10 5.86 11.97
C ARG A 239 4.77 4.49 12.57
N ILE A 240 3.95 4.46 13.61
CA ILE A 240 3.27 3.23 14.06
C ILE A 240 1.86 3.23 13.44
N GLY A 241 1.77 2.73 12.21
CA GLY A 241 0.53 2.76 11.44
C GLY A 241 -0.25 1.44 11.48
N LEU A 242 -1.07 1.24 10.46
CA LEU A 242 -1.90 0.05 10.32
C LEU A 242 -1.06 -1.13 9.80
N GLY A 243 -0.01 -0.89 9.02
CA GLY A 243 0.88 -1.92 8.51
C GLY A 243 1.59 -2.65 9.64
N ARG A 244 2.23 -1.90 10.56
CA ARG A 244 2.95 -2.48 11.70
C ARG A 244 2.02 -3.22 12.66
N ARG A 245 0.85 -2.65 12.98
CA ARG A 245 -0.16 -3.32 13.82
C ARG A 245 -0.71 -4.60 13.17
N GLY A 246 -0.95 -4.56 11.87
CA GLY A 246 -1.38 -5.72 11.11
C GLY A 246 -0.31 -6.81 11.05
N MET A 247 0.97 -6.44 10.94
CA MET A 247 2.09 -7.38 11.00
C MET A 247 2.25 -8.04 12.37
N ASP A 248 2.06 -7.30 13.47
CA ASP A 248 2.05 -7.89 14.81
C ASP A 248 0.92 -8.94 14.94
N ALA A 249 -0.28 -8.62 14.45
CA ALA A 249 -1.44 -9.52 14.47
C ALA A 249 -1.22 -10.78 13.61
N GLN A 250 -0.70 -10.62 12.38
CA GLN A 250 -0.38 -11.74 11.50
C GLN A 250 0.72 -12.63 12.10
N SER A 251 1.76 -12.03 12.69
CA SER A 251 2.85 -12.77 13.31
C SER A 251 2.37 -13.60 14.49
N MET A 252 1.55 -13.01 15.38
CA MET A 252 0.95 -13.72 16.51
C MET A 252 0.04 -14.86 16.05
N ALA A 253 -0.81 -14.61 15.04
CA ALA A 253 -1.68 -15.64 14.47
C ALA A 253 -0.87 -16.82 13.91
N HIS A 254 0.22 -16.55 13.17
CA HIS A 254 1.09 -17.61 12.65
C HIS A 254 1.78 -18.39 13.77
N VAL A 255 2.26 -17.73 14.83
CA VAL A 255 2.87 -18.42 15.99
C VAL A 255 1.84 -19.33 16.66
N ILE A 256 0.61 -18.87 16.89
CA ILE A 256 -0.44 -19.68 17.50
C ILE A 256 -0.79 -20.89 16.62
N ILE A 257 -0.99 -20.68 15.32
CA ILE A 257 -1.27 -21.77 14.37
C ILE A 257 -0.12 -22.78 14.35
N PHE A 258 1.12 -22.32 14.30
CA PHE A 258 2.31 -23.17 14.34
C PHE A 258 2.36 -24.02 15.63
N LEU A 259 2.09 -23.41 16.79
CA LEU A 259 2.03 -24.13 18.07
C LEU A 259 0.95 -25.21 18.08
N PHE A 260 -0.25 -24.92 17.55
CA PHE A 260 -1.31 -25.94 17.43
C PHE A 260 -0.92 -27.08 16.50
N ILE A 261 -0.31 -26.80 15.35
CA ILE A 261 0.18 -27.82 14.43
C ILE A 261 1.24 -28.69 15.12
N LEU A 262 2.19 -28.07 15.83
CA LEU A 262 3.24 -28.78 16.55
C LEU A 262 2.67 -29.66 17.67
N LEU A 263 1.76 -29.13 18.49
CA LEU A 263 1.08 -29.89 19.55
C LEU A 263 0.25 -31.05 18.98
N GLY A 264 -0.47 -30.83 17.89
CA GLY A 264 -1.23 -31.87 17.19
C GLY A 264 -0.33 -32.99 16.67
N ASN A 265 0.80 -32.64 16.04
CA ASN A 265 1.78 -33.61 15.56
C ASN A 265 2.40 -34.41 16.73
N LEU A 266 2.80 -33.74 17.81
CA LEU A 266 3.35 -34.42 18.99
C LEU A 266 2.33 -35.37 19.64
N ALA A 267 1.06 -34.97 19.73
CA ALA A 267 -0.02 -35.82 20.22
C ALA A 267 -0.21 -37.04 19.33
N TYR A 268 -0.26 -36.86 18.00
CA TYR A 268 -0.40 -37.93 17.02
C TYR A 268 0.73 -38.97 17.15
N PHE A 269 2.00 -38.55 17.15
CA PHE A 269 3.12 -39.47 17.23
C PHE A 269 3.24 -40.17 18.59
N SER A 270 2.89 -39.48 19.68
CA SER A 270 2.92 -40.06 21.03
C SER A 270 1.83 -41.13 21.24
N LEU A 271 0.66 -40.95 20.62
CA LEU A 271 -0.43 -41.93 20.65
C LEU A 271 -0.15 -43.10 19.69
N LYS A 272 0.42 -42.85 18.51
CA LYS A 272 0.78 -43.89 17.53
C LYS A 272 1.84 -44.86 18.04
N LYS A 273 2.88 -44.37 18.75
CA LYS A 273 3.96 -45.20 19.31
C LYS A 273 3.51 -46.18 20.40
N LYS A 274 2.28 -46.04 20.89
CA LYS A 274 1.67 -46.94 21.91
C LYS A 274 0.65 -47.92 21.33
N GLY A 275 0.25 -47.76 20.06
CA GLY A 275 -0.63 -48.68 19.34
C GLY A 275 0.10 -49.80 18.59
N THR A 276 1.42 -49.88 18.76
CA THR A 276 2.34 -50.95 18.36
C THR A 276 3.07 -51.43 19.60
#